data_AF-A0A1I7VW37-F1
#
_entry.id   AF-A0A1I7VW37-F1
#
_cell.length_a   1.000
_cell.length_b   1.000
_cell.length_c   1.000
_cell.angle_alpha   90.00
_cell.angle_beta   90.00
_cell.angle_gamma   90.00
#
_symmetry.space_group_name_H-M   'P 1'
#
loop_
_entity.id
_entity.type
_entity.pdbx_description
1 polymer ?
#
loop_
_entity_poly.entity_id
_entity_poly.type
_entity_poly.pdbx_seq_one_letter_code
_entity_poly.pdbx_strand_id
1 'polypeptide(L)'
;MSWDEKLELEEMRRCSELEKAFNQFNVIEVTRWIPQEYSEIHVFVDASERAVGLAVYARRSSSMTCKPQLIYGKTRLIPKRESRKLSVSIPRLELLAVTLGIRALEFIRQEIEVRKTYLWSDSACALHWLRKPPVGSRYISNRIDEVRRCKGIEFHHVRSTDNPADKASRGLLPEKLKDDLLWWNGPSWLWEQKENWPEDKIMQESVISVCMNMGLLAEEEIQSPEVITLIDVTRFSSLP
;
A
#
# COMPACT_ATOMS: atom_id res chain seq x y z
N MET A 1 25.72 -10.47 10.94
CA MET A 1 26.72 -10.74 9.90
C MET A 1 27.80 -9.68 9.96
N SER A 2 29.06 -10.10 10.03
CA SER A 2 30.20 -9.18 9.83
C SER A 2 30.34 -8.86 8.34
N TRP A 3 30.92 -7.70 7.99
CA TRP A 3 31.17 -7.33 6.59
C TRP A 3 32.11 -8.31 5.86
N ASP A 4 32.96 -9.02 6.62
CA ASP A 4 33.93 -9.99 6.11
C ASP A 4 33.44 -11.45 6.17
N GLU A 5 32.19 -11.66 6.58
CA GLU A 5 31.60 -13.00 6.69
C GLU A 5 31.25 -13.54 5.29
N LYS A 6 31.74 -14.74 4.96
CA LYS A 6 31.44 -15.36 3.66
C LYS A 6 29.96 -15.69 3.57
N LEU A 7 29.34 -15.34 2.44
CA LEU A 7 27.97 -15.71 2.11
C LEU A 7 27.81 -17.23 2.12
N GLU A 8 26.65 -17.70 2.58
CA GLU A 8 26.31 -19.12 2.48
C GLU A 8 26.21 -19.54 1.01
N LEU A 9 26.41 -20.84 0.73
CA LEU A 9 26.34 -21.38 -0.64
C LEU A 9 25.02 -21.03 -1.35
N GLU A 10 23.92 -21.01 -0.62
CA GLU A 10 22.60 -20.66 -1.15
C GLU A 10 22.51 -19.17 -1.50
N GLU A 11 23.09 -18.29 -0.68
CA GLU A 11 23.13 -16.85 -0.95
C GLU A 11 24.02 -16.55 -2.16
N MET A 12 25.18 -17.20 -2.27
CA MET A 12 26.06 -17.08 -3.43
C MET A 12 25.37 -17.53 -4.72
N ARG A 13 24.60 -18.63 -4.68
CA ARG A 13 23.80 -19.09 -5.83
C ARG A 13 22.79 -18.04 -6.26
N ARG A 14 22.02 -17.49 -5.31
CA ARG A 14 21.04 -16.42 -5.59
C ARG A 14 21.69 -15.17 -6.16
N CYS A 15 22.84 -14.76 -5.63
CA CYS A 15 23.61 -13.64 -6.18
C CYS A 15 24.04 -13.90 -7.63
N SER A 16 24.53 -15.12 -7.94
CA SER A 16 24.90 -15.47 -9.31
C SER A 16 23.71 -15.52 -10.26
N GLU A 17 22.55 -16.00 -9.81
CA GLU A 17 21.31 -15.99 -10.60
C GLU A 17 20.84 -14.56 -10.88
N LEU A 18 20.89 -13.68 -9.89
CA LEU A 18 20.57 -12.25 -10.07
C LEU A 18 21.53 -11.62 -11.06
N GLU A 19 22.84 -11.81 -10.90
CA GLU A 19 23.85 -11.26 -11.80
C GLU A 19 23.62 -11.72 -13.25
N LYS A 20 23.33 -13.01 -13.46
CA LYS A 20 22.98 -13.54 -14.79
C LYS A 20 21.71 -12.89 -15.34
N ALA A 21 20.66 -12.78 -14.53
CA ALA A 21 19.40 -12.17 -14.94
C ALA A 21 19.56 -10.68 -15.31
N PHE A 22 20.43 -9.94 -14.64
CA PHE A 22 20.73 -8.54 -15.00
C PHE A 22 21.62 -8.44 -16.24
N ASN A 23 22.60 -9.33 -16.40
CA ASN A 23 23.54 -9.30 -17.53
C ASN A 23 22.92 -9.79 -18.86
N GLN A 24 21.78 -10.49 -18.83
CA GLN A 24 21.09 -10.95 -20.04
C GLN A 24 20.29 -9.85 -20.76
N PHE A 25 19.93 -8.76 -20.07
CA PHE A 25 19.06 -7.72 -20.62
C PHE A 25 19.84 -6.42 -20.80
N ASN A 26 20.11 -6.09 -22.06
CA ASN A 26 21.04 -5.00 -22.37
C ASN A 26 20.50 -3.60 -22.02
N VAL A 27 19.19 -3.32 -22.14
CA VAL A 27 18.58 -2.04 -21.69
C VAL A 27 17.06 -2.24 -21.57
N ILE A 28 16.43 -1.73 -20.50
CA ILE A 28 14.98 -1.48 -20.46
C ILE A 28 14.76 -0.03 -20.88
N GLU A 29 14.13 0.18 -22.04
CA GLU A 29 13.80 1.53 -22.51
C GLU A 29 12.61 2.09 -21.74
N VAL A 30 12.82 3.19 -21.03
CA VAL A 30 11.77 3.90 -20.30
C VAL A 30 11.45 5.19 -21.04
N THR A 31 10.21 5.32 -21.49
CA THR A 31 9.74 6.54 -22.15
C THR A 31 9.77 7.69 -21.16
N ARG A 32 10.50 8.76 -21.47
CA ARG A 32 10.56 9.95 -20.64
C ARG A 32 9.19 10.65 -20.62
N TRP A 33 8.66 10.86 -19.43
CA TRP A 33 7.45 11.66 -19.25
C TRP A 33 7.76 13.16 -19.43
N ILE A 34 6.83 13.87 -20.06
CA ILE A 34 6.87 15.33 -20.21
C ILE A 34 5.66 15.90 -19.46
N PRO A 35 5.87 16.73 -18.43
CA PRO A 35 4.78 17.34 -17.69
C PRO A 35 3.85 18.13 -18.62
N GLN A 36 2.55 17.90 -18.50
CA GLN A 36 1.52 18.72 -19.14
C GLN A 36 0.64 19.36 -18.07
N GLU A 37 0.09 20.53 -18.41
CA GLU A 37 -0.88 21.23 -17.58
C GLU A 37 -2.06 20.29 -17.26
N TYR A 38 -2.52 20.33 -15.99
CA TYR A 38 -3.67 19.57 -15.48
C TYR A 38 -3.46 18.05 -15.27
N SER A 39 -2.31 17.67 -14.71
CA SER A 39 -2.05 16.28 -14.35
C SER A 39 -2.69 15.87 -13.02
N GLU A 40 -3.37 14.73 -13.03
CA GLU A 40 -3.78 13.94 -11.87
C GLU A 40 -2.61 13.04 -11.47
N ILE A 41 -2.27 13.02 -10.18
CA ILE A 41 -1.17 12.18 -9.66
C ILE A 41 -1.76 11.05 -8.83
N HIS A 42 -1.36 9.83 -9.16
CA HIS A 42 -1.80 8.60 -8.52
C HIS A 42 -0.60 7.92 -7.88
N VAL A 43 -0.57 7.88 -6.55
CA VAL A 43 0.49 7.25 -5.76
C VAL A 43 -0.02 5.91 -5.26
N PHE A 44 0.57 4.83 -5.75
CA PHE A 44 0.35 3.48 -5.23
C PHE A 44 1.44 3.17 -4.22
N VAL A 45 1.04 2.60 -3.09
CA VAL A 45 1.94 2.22 -2.01
C VAL A 45 1.69 0.77 -1.61
N ASP A 46 2.75 0.08 -1.22
CA ASP A 46 2.67 -1.27 -0.66
C ASP A 46 3.82 -1.51 0.33
N ALA A 47 3.62 -2.43 1.27
CA ALA A 47 4.66 -2.85 2.18
C ALA A 47 4.74 -4.37 2.31
N SER A 48 5.97 -4.89 2.27
CA SER A 48 6.29 -6.26 2.65
C SER A 48 7.22 -6.28 3.85
N GLU A 49 7.46 -7.46 4.42
CA GLU A 49 8.49 -7.66 5.44
C GLU A 49 9.90 -7.25 4.99
N ARG A 50 10.12 -7.19 3.67
CA ARG A 50 11.43 -6.96 3.06
C ARG A 50 11.63 -5.53 2.60
N ALA A 51 10.59 -4.90 2.07
CA ALA A 51 10.68 -3.54 1.53
C ALA A 51 9.33 -2.84 1.49
N VAL A 52 9.40 -1.51 1.38
CA VAL A 52 8.27 -0.65 1.04
C VAL A 52 8.41 -0.21 -0.41
N GLY A 53 7.34 -0.36 -1.20
CA GLY A 53 7.27 -0.02 -2.61
C GLY A 53 6.38 1.20 -2.86
N LEU A 54 6.77 2.02 -3.84
CA LEU A 54 6.00 3.14 -4.35
C LEU A 54 5.99 3.11 -5.88
N ALA A 55 4.83 3.37 -6.47
CA ALA A 55 4.67 3.62 -7.90
C ALA A 55 3.77 4.84 -8.10
N VAL A 56 4.27 5.87 -8.77
CA VAL A 56 3.54 7.12 -9.01
C VAL A 56 3.28 7.29 -10.49
N TYR A 57 2.02 7.48 -10.83
CA TYR A 57 1.57 7.71 -12.19
C TYR A 57 1.02 9.12 -12.35
N ALA A 58 1.37 9.74 -13.47
CA ALA A 58 0.70 10.94 -13.95
C ALA A 58 -0.36 10.55 -14.98
N ARG A 59 -1.53 11.16 -14.86
CA ARG A 59 -2.65 10.98 -15.80
C ARG A 59 -3.20 12.34 -16.17
N ARG A 60 -3.50 12.57 -17.45
CA ARG A 60 -4.18 13.79 -17.88
C ARG A 60 -5.62 13.77 -17.40
N SER A 61 -6.08 14.86 -16.77
CA SER A 61 -7.49 15.02 -16.45
C SER A 61 -8.29 15.20 -17.75
N SER A 62 -9.04 14.18 -18.15
CA SER A 62 -9.80 14.16 -19.41
C SER A 62 -11.13 13.42 -19.22
N SER A 63 -12.12 13.78 -20.04
CA SER A 63 -13.39 13.06 -20.18
C SER A 63 -13.27 11.81 -21.07
N MET A 64 -12.08 11.49 -21.57
CA MET A 64 -11.83 10.29 -22.38
C MET A 64 -10.83 9.37 -21.70
N THR A 65 -10.70 8.15 -22.23
CA THR A 65 -9.66 7.22 -21.78
C THR A 65 -8.28 7.85 -21.93
N CYS A 66 -7.50 7.80 -20.87
CA CYS A 66 -6.19 8.45 -20.80
C CYS A 66 -5.16 7.49 -20.24
N LYS A 67 -4.13 7.21 -21.04
CA LYS A 67 -3.01 6.38 -20.62
C LYS A 67 -2.27 7.06 -19.45
N PRO A 68 -2.24 6.45 -18.25
CA PRO A 68 -1.35 6.90 -17.19
C PRO A 68 0.10 6.57 -17.54
N GLN A 69 1.03 7.38 -17.07
CA GLN A 69 2.46 7.17 -17.28
C GLN A 69 3.17 7.09 -15.93
N LEU A 70 3.99 6.06 -15.74
CA LEU A 70 4.83 5.93 -14.54
C LEU A 70 5.89 7.05 -14.56
N ILE A 71 5.88 7.90 -13.52
CA ILE A 71 6.80 9.04 -13.40
C ILE A 71 7.79 8.89 -12.23
N TYR A 72 7.47 8.03 -11.26
CA TYR A 72 8.31 7.80 -10.10
C TYR A 72 8.10 6.39 -9.56
N GLY A 73 9.17 5.61 -9.48
CA GLY A 73 9.20 4.30 -8.81
C GLY A 73 10.23 4.32 -7.69
N LYS A 74 9.91 3.77 -6.52
CA LYS A 74 10.86 3.69 -5.42
C LYS A 74 10.65 2.47 -4.56
N THR A 75 11.76 1.82 -4.21
CA THR A 75 11.81 0.76 -3.21
C THR A 75 12.68 1.21 -2.04
N ARG A 76 12.22 0.95 -0.81
CA ARG A 76 13.01 1.14 0.42
C ARG A 76 13.09 -0.18 1.18
N LEU A 77 14.30 -0.72 1.30
CA LEU A 77 14.53 -1.95 2.06
C LEU A 77 14.26 -1.76 3.56
N ILE A 78 13.63 -2.75 4.16
CA ILE A 78 13.40 -2.83 5.61
C ILE A 78 14.59 -3.56 6.23
N PRO A 79 15.29 -2.96 7.22
CA PRO A 79 16.39 -3.62 7.89
C PRO A 79 15.97 -4.95 8.52
N LYS A 80 16.69 -6.02 8.21
CA LYS A 80 16.52 -7.31 8.88
C LYS A 80 16.83 -7.13 10.36
N ARG A 81 15.86 -7.42 11.24
CA ARG A 81 16.09 -7.44 12.69
C ARG A 81 16.22 -8.89 13.14
N GLU A 82 17.23 -9.15 13.96
CA GLU A 82 17.59 -10.51 14.42
C GLU A 82 16.51 -11.14 15.32
N SER A 83 15.59 -10.36 15.88
CA SER A 83 14.50 -10.85 16.73
C SER A 83 13.11 -10.49 16.22
N ARG A 84 12.23 -11.50 16.14
CA ARG A 84 10.79 -11.36 15.81
C ARG A 84 10.01 -10.50 16.81
N LYS A 85 10.51 -10.30 18.03
CA LYS A 85 9.88 -9.35 18.99
C LYS A 85 10.15 -7.88 18.63
N LEU A 86 11.19 -7.61 17.85
CA LEU A 86 11.55 -6.27 17.39
C LEU A 86 11.16 -6.01 15.92
N SER A 87 10.62 -7.00 15.20
CA SER A 87 10.15 -6.78 13.83
C SER A 87 8.99 -5.78 13.83
N VAL A 88 9.07 -4.81 12.93
CA VAL A 88 7.98 -3.87 12.70
C VAL A 88 6.80 -4.67 12.15
N SER A 89 5.61 -4.52 12.74
CA SER A 89 4.42 -5.22 12.24
C SER A 89 4.08 -4.75 10.83
N ILE A 90 3.50 -5.63 10.00
CA ILE A 90 3.05 -5.30 8.65
C ILE A 90 2.22 -4.01 8.64
N PRO A 91 1.23 -3.80 9.52
CA PRO A 91 0.42 -2.58 9.47
C PRO A 91 1.20 -1.29 9.78
N ARG A 92 2.28 -1.37 10.56
CA ARG A 92 3.20 -0.22 10.73
C ARG A 92 4.03 0.04 9.48
N LEU A 93 4.42 -1.01 8.75
CA LEU A 93 5.11 -0.87 7.46
C LEU A 93 4.17 -0.33 6.38
N GLU A 94 2.91 -0.74 6.37
CA GLU A 94 1.87 -0.18 5.50
C GLU A 94 1.66 1.31 5.75
N LEU A 95 1.55 1.71 7.03
CA LEU A 95 1.47 3.13 7.39
C LEU A 95 2.74 3.91 7.00
N LEU A 96 3.90 3.26 7.08
CA LEU A 96 5.16 3.82 6.58
C LEU A 96 5.13 3.97 5.04
N ALA A 97 4.56 3.02 4.31
CA ALA A 97 4.39 3.09 2.86
C ALA A 97 3.53 4.30 2.47
N VAL A 98 2.38 4.47 3.12
CA VAL A 98 1.54 5.67 2.96
C VAL A 98 2.37 6.94 3.23
N THR A 99 3.11 6.99 4.35
CA THR A 99 3.92 8.16 4.71
C THR A 99 4.98 8.48 3.66
N LEU A 100 5.67 7.47 3.12
CA LEU A 100 6.66 7.67 2.06
C LEU A 100 6.00 8.10 0.74
N GLY A 101 4.80 7.60 0.45
CA GLY A 101 3.99 8.05 -0.67
C GLY A 101 3.64 9.54 -0.56
N ILE A 102 3.27 10.01 0.64
CA ILE A 102 3.03 11.45 0.89
C ILE A 102 4.27 12.29 0.64
N ARG A 103 5.43 11.87 1.14
CA ARG A 103 6.68 12.61 0.92
C ARG A 103 7.07 12.66 -0.56
N ALA A 104 6.87 11.56 -1.29
CA ALA A 104 7.10 11.53 -2.73
C ALA A 104 6.13 12.47 -3.46
N LEU A 105 4.87 12.53 -3.03
CA LEU A 105 3.87 13.43 -3.58
C LEU A 105 4.20 14.90 -3.30
N GLU A 106 4.64 15.25 -2.09
CA GLU A 106 5.06 16.60 -1.74
C GLU A 106 6.24 17.05 -2.60
N PHE A 107 7.22 16.17 -2.82
CA PHE A 107 8.32 16.42 -3.75
C PHE A 107 7.80 16.67 -5.18
N ILE A 108 6.93 15.80 -5.69
CA ILE A 108 6.38 15.96 -7.05
C ILE A 108 5.58 17.27 -7.19
N ARG A 109 4.80 17.65 -6.18
CA ARG A 109 4.05 18.92 -6.15
C ARG A 109 4.93 20.18 -6.17
N GLN A 110 6.20 20.06 -5.77
CA GLN A 110 7.16 21.18 -5.87
C GLN A 110 7.72 21.33 -7.29
N GLU A 111 7.78 20.23 -8.05
CA GLU A 111 8.39 20.18 -9.37
C GLU A 111 7.39 20.41 -10.52
N ILE A 112 6.11 20.09 -10.31
CA ILE A 112 5.06 20.17 -11.35
C ILE A 112 3.73 20.71 -10.80
N GLU A 113 2.93 21.30 -11.67
CA GLU A 113 1.55 21.69 -11.34
C GLU A 113 0.65 20.44 -11.28
N VAL A 114 0.04 20.22 -10.10
CA VAL A 114 -0.80 19.06 -9.83
C VAL A 114 -2.21 19.51 -9.48
N ARG A 115 -3.20 19.03 -10.23
CA ARG A 115 -4.61 19.40 -10.03
C ARG A 115 -5.31 18.55 -8.98
N LYS A 116 -5.09 17.23 -9.03
CA LYS A 116 -5.70 16.27 -8.12
C LYS A 116 -4.69 15.21 -7.74
N THR A 117 -4.82 14.69 -6.52
CA THR A 117 -3.92 13.67 -6.01
C THR A 117 -4.68 12.55 -5.32
N TYR A 118 -4.27 11.34 -5.65
CA TYR A 118 -4.86 10.10 -5.18
C TYR A 118 -3.76 9.24 -4.57
N LEU A 119 -4.02 8.66 -3.40
CA LEU A 119 -3.17 7.65 -2.79
C LEU A 119 -3.95 6.35 -2.69
N TRP A 120 -3.37 5.29 -3.25
CA TRP A 120 -3.94 3.96 -3.34
C TRP A 120 -3.13 3.00 -2.48
N SER A 121 -3.83 2.24 -1.64
CA SER A 121 -3.25 1.17 -0.82
C SER A 121 -4.23 0.00 -0.75
N ASP A 122 -3.72 -1.22 -0.75
CA ASP A 122 -4.47 -2.45 -0.48
C ASP A 122 -4.53 -2.81 1.01
N SER A 123 -3.86 -2.02 1.86
CA SER A 123 -3.93 -2.17 3.31
C SER A 123 -5.15 -1.46 3.89
N ALA A 124 -6.24 -2.22 4.03
CA ALA A 124 -7.45 -1.77 4.72
C ALA A 124 -7.16 -1.26 6.14
N CYS A 125 -6.17 -1.87 6.82
CA CYS A 125 -5.75 -1.44 8.15
C CYS A 125 -5.09 -0.05 8.14
N ALA A 126 -4.17 0.23 7.22
CA ALA A 126 -3.52 1.54 7.14
C ALA A 126 -4.55 2.63 6.79
N LEU A 127 -5.41 2.36 5.81
CA LEU A 127 -6.50 3.26 5.44
C LEU A 127 -7.47 3.51 6.60
N HIS A 128 -7.77 2.49 7.41
CA HIS A 128 -8.58 2.66 8.61
C HIS A 128 -7.90 3.56 9.64
N TRP A 129 -6.62 3.34 9.94
CA TRP A 129 -5.90 4.17 10.90
C TRP A 129 -5.85 5.65 10.50
N LEU A 130 -5.81 5.95 9.19
CA LEU A 130 -5.91 7.34 8.71
C LEU A 130 -7.24 8.00 9.09
N ARG A 131 -8.33 7.23 9.11
CA ARG A 131 -9.68 7.68 9.49
C ARG A 131 -9.85 7.69 11.01
N LYS A 132 -9.57 6.56 11.66
CA LYS A 132 -9.67 6.32 13.10
C LYS A 132 -8.32 5.83 13.65
N PRO A 133 -7.46 6.76 14.11
CA PRO A 133 -6.17 6.40 14.68
C PRO A 133 -6.33 5.53 15.93
N PRO A 134 -5.54 4.45 16.09
CA PRO A 134 -5.54 3.67 17.32
C PRO A 134 -4.96 4.49 18.48
N VAL A 135 -5.50 4.28 19.67
CA VAL A 135 -5.06 4.98 20.89
C VAL A 135 -3.74 4.38 21.38
N GLY A 136 -2.86 5.21 21.95
CA GLY A 136 -1.69 4.75 22.71
C GLY A 136 -0.41 4.50 21.91
N SER A 137 -0.42 4.61 20.57
CA SER A 137 0.80 4.46 19.76
C SER A 137 1.33 5.78 19.21
N ARG A 138 2.34 6.36 19.88
CA ARG A 138 3.01 7.60 19.43
C ARG A 138 3.58 7.49 18.01
N TYR A 139 4.08 6.31 17.62
CA TYR A 139 4.58 6.08 16.26
C TYR A 139 3.47 6.27 15.22
N ILE A 140 2.30 5.66 15.46
CA ILE A 140 1.17 5.71 14.54
C ILE A 140 0.61 7.13 14.50
N SER A 141 0.43 7.78 15.66
CA SER A 141 -0.04 9.17 15.74
C SER A 141 0.86 10.13 14.96
N ASN A 142 2.17 10.10 15.18
CA ASN A 142 3.11 10.98 14.49
C ASN A 142 3.07 10.83 12.96
N ARG A 143 2.89 9.59 12.46
CA ARG A 143 2.79 9.31 11.02
C ARG A 143 1.47 9.76 10.44
N ILE A 144 0.37 9.55 11.17
CA ILE A 144 -0.95 10.05 10.77
C ILE A 144 -0.96 11.57 10.73
N ASP A 145 -0.35 12.25 11.70
CA ASP A 145 -0.23 13.70 11.72
C ASP A 145 0.59 14.21 10.54
N GLU A 146 1.67 13.50 10.19
CA GLU A 146 2.45 13.77 8.98
C GLU A 146 1.60 13.64 7.71
N VAL A 147 0.87 12.53 7.55
CA VAL A 147 -0.01 12.30 6.40
C VAL A 147 -1.10 13.37 6.32
N ARG A 148 -1.72 13.73 7.45
CA ARG A 148 -2.82 14.71 7.53
C ARG A 148 -2.38 16.16 7.31
N ARG A 149 -1.09 16.48 7.46
CA ARG A 149 -0.55 17.81 7.12
C ARG A 149 -0.62 18.06 5.62
N CYS A 150 -0.43 17.03 4.80
CA CYS A 150 -0.59 17.16 3.36
C CYS A 150 -2.10 17.15 3.00
N LYS A 151 -2.58 18.27 2.44
CA LYS A 151 -4.00 18.45 2.08
C LYS A 151 -4.28 18.12 0.62
N GLY A 152 -5.57 17.92 0.31
CA GLY A 152 -6.05 17.71 -1.06
C GLY A 152 -5.75 16.32 -1.63
N ILE A 153 -5.56 15.32 -0.77
CA ILE A 153 -5.32 13.92 -1.18
C ILE A 153 -6.57 13.11 -0.92
N GLU A 154 -7.03 12.39 -1.93
CA GLU A 154 -8.04 11.35 -1.79
C GLU A 154 -7.37 10.01 -1.54
N PHE A 155 -7.74 9.33 -0.45
CA PHE A 155 -7.22 8.01 -0.09
C PHE A 155 -8.23 6.95 -0.52
N HIS A 156 -7.77 5.97 -1.30
CA HIS A 156 -8.60 4.92 -1.88
C HIS A 156 -8.00 3.54 -1.64
N HIS A 157 -8.88 2.55 -1.54
CA HIS A 157 -8.49 1.15 -1.51
C HIS A 157 -8.29 0.61 -2.93
N VAL A 158 -7.22 -0.15 -3.14
CA VAL A 158 -6.99 -0.93 -4.37
C VAL A 158 -6.86 -2.41 -4.02
N ARG A 159 -7.23 -3.32 -4.92
CA ARG A 159 -6.96 -4.76 -4.71
C ARG A 159 -5.47 -5.01 -4.86
N SER A 160 -4.90 -5.93 -4.08
CA SER A 160 -3.48 -6.30 -4.19
C SER A 160 -3.08 -6.73 -5.62
N THR A 161 -3.98 -7.39 -6.35
CA THR A 161 -3.74 -7.80 -7.76
C THR A 161 -3.57 -6.63 -8.72
N ASP A 162 -4.14 -5.48 -8.36
CA ASP A 162 -4.17 -4.26 -9.18
C ASP A 162 -3.20 -3.21 -8.61
N ASN A 163 -2.44 -3.55 -7.57
CA ASN A 163 -1.48 -2.65 -6.92
C ASN A 163 -0.07 -2.81 -7.55
N PRO A 164 0.38 -1.90 -8.42
CA PRO A 164 1.73 -1.97 -9.00
C PRO A 164 2.85 -1.85 -7.95
N ALA A 165 2.60 -1.23 -6.80
CA ALA A 165 3.61 -1.06 -5.75
C ALA A 165 4.04 -2.40 -5.13
N ASP A 166 3.23 -3.45 -5.25
CA ASP A 166 3.56 -4.83 -4.82
C ASP A 166 4.85 -5.34 -5.48
N LYS A 167 5.06 -5.01 -6.77
CA LYS A 167 6.29 -5.37 -7.49
C LYS A 167 7.52 -4.71 -6.86
N ALA A 168 7.38 -3.46 -6.43
CA ALA A 168 8.45 -2.70 -5.81
C ALA A 168 8.73 -3.12 -4.36
N SER A 169 7.72 -3.61 -3.62
CA SER A 169 7.88 -4.05 -2.23
C SER A 169 8.41 -5.49 -2.11
N ARG A 170 8.09 -6.36 -3.07
CA ARG A 170 8.47 -7.79 -3.06
C ARG A 170 9.68 -8.12 -3.93
N GLY A 171 9.95 -7.27 -4.93
CA GLY A 171 11.01 -7.47 -5.92
C GLY A 171 10.53 -8.28 -7.13
N LEU A 172 11.10 -7.97 -8.28
CA LEU A 172 10.81 -8.62 -9.55
C LEU A 172 12.10 -8.76 -10.37
N LEU A 173 12.28 -9.89 -11.05
CA LEU A 173 13.41 -10.10 -11.95
C LEU A 173 13.27 -9.20 -13.20
N PRO A 174 14.39 -8.73 -13.79
CA PRO A 174 14.34 -7.88 -14.98
C PRO A 174 13.52 -8.45 -16.13
N GLU A 175 13.60 -9.76 -16.37
CA GLU A 175 12.87 -10.44 -17.44
C GLU A 175 11.36 -10.28 -17.29
N LYS A 176 10.87 -10.42 -16.05
CA LYS A 176 9.45 -10.27 -15.73
C LYS A 176 9.03 -8.81 -15.70
N LEU A 177 9.92 -7.92 -15.24
CA LEU A 177 9.64 -6.49 -15.16
C LEU A 177 9.42 -5.89 -16.55
N LYS A 178 10.19 -6.32 -17.56
CA LYS A 178 10.07 -5.82 -18.93
C LYS A 178 8.65 -5.93 -19.47
N ASP A 179 7.99 -7.05 -19.22
CA ASP A 179 6.66 -7.36 -19.74
C ASP A 179 5.53 -7.11 -18.72
N ASP A 180 5.85 -6.52 -17.56
CA ASP A 180 4.86 -6.24 -16.51
C ASP A 180 4.02 -5.00 -16.86
N LEU A 181 2.90 -5.23 -17.55
CA LEU A 181 1.99 -4.18 -17.97
C LEU A 181 1.42 -3.40 -16.77
N LEU A 182 1.20 -4.05 -15.63
CA LEU A 182 0.68 -3.38 -14.44
C LEU A 182 1.68 -2.34 -13.92
N TRP A 183 2.98 -2.65 -13.89
CA TRP A 183 4.03 -1.72 -13.47
C TRP A 183 4.24 -0.56 -14.45
N TRP A 184 4.21 -0.83 -15.77
CA TRP A 184 4.50 0.23 -16.75
C TRP A 184 3.31 1.10 -17.08
N ASN A 185 2.11 0.52 -17.07
CA ASN A 185 0.88 1.17 -17.52
C ASN A 185 -0.14 1.40 -16.42
N GLY A 186 0.15 1.01 -15.18
CA GLY A 186 -0.83 1.04 -14.09
C GLY A 186 -1.98 0.06 -14.32
N PRO A 187 -2.95 0.04 -13.39
CA PRO A 187 -4.13 -0.81 -13.53
C PRO A 187 -5.03 -0.33 -14.66
N SER A 188 -5.71 -1.25 -15.34
CA SER A 188 -6.54 -0.95 -16.52
C SER A 188 -7.63 0.08 -16.24
N TRP A 189 -8.29 0.00 -15.08
CA TRP A 189 -9.32 0.96 -14.68
C TRP A 189 -8.80 2.39 -14.53
N LEU A 190 -7.49 2.59 -14.32
CA LEU A 190 -6.91 3.94 -14.25
C LEU A 190 -6.93 4.65 -15.62
N TRP A 191 -7.04 3.88 -16.70
CA TRP A 191 -7.20 4.41 -18.04
C TRP A 191 -8.61 4.99 -18.24
N GLU A 192 -9.58 4.53 -17.48
CA GLU A 192 -10.98 4.92 -17.56
C GLU A 192 -11.28 6.21 -16.80
N GLN A 193 -12.49 6.72 -16.98
CA GLN A 193 -13.00 7.86 -16.20
C GLN A 193 -13.13 7.49 -14.70
N LYS A 194 -13.18 8.52 -13.83
CA LYS A 194 -13.19 8.35 -12.37
C LYS A 194 -14.36 7.48 -11.88
N GLU A 195 -15.48 7.55 -12.58
CA GLU A 195 -16.72 6.83 -12.29
C GLU A 195 -16.56 5.31 -12.42
N ASN A 196 -15.57 4.85 -13.19
CA ASN A 196 -15.29 3.44 -13.41
C ASN A 196 -14.15 2.91 -12.52
N TRP A 197 -13.62 3.73 -11.61
CA TRP A 197 -12.59 3.31 -10.66
C TRP A 197 -13.20 2.42 -9.57
N PRO A 198 -12.39 1.54 -8.94
CA PRO A 198 -12.89 0.68 -7.88
C PRO A 198 -13.45 1.51 -6.72
N GLU A 199 -14.67 1.16 -6.29
CA GLU A 199 -15.31 1.78 -5.14
C GLU A 199 -14.75 1.26 -3.80
N ASP A 200 -14.68 2.14 -2.82
CA ASP A 200 -14.15 1.94 -1.46
C ASP A 200 -14.99 1.00 -0.55
N LYS A 201 -15.83 0.14 -1.12
CA LYS A 201 -16.87 -0.65 -0.43
C LYS A 201 -16.36 -1.69 0.60
N ILE A 202 -15.05 -1.91 0.70
CA ILE A 202 -14.46 -3.04 1.47
C ILE A 202 -14.12 -2.69 2.94
N MET A 203 -14.29 -1.44 3.38
CA MET A 203 -13.66 -0.96 4.61
C MET A 203 -14.39 -1.19 5.95
N GLN A 204 -15.58 -1.80 6.00
CA GLN A 204 -16.28 -1.96 7.30
C GLN A 204 -16.03 -3.31 8.00
N GLU A 205 -16.15 -4.46 7.34
CA GLU A 205 -16.08 -5.77 8.03
C GLU A 205 -14.64 -6.30 8.20
N SER A 206 -13.79 -6.13 7.18
CA SER A 206 -12.40 -6.64 7.19
C SER A 206 -11.50 -5.88 8.19
N VAL A 207 -11.83 -4.62 8.44
CA VAL A 207 -11.03 -3.72 9.26
C VAL A 207 -11.26 -3.95 10.74
N ILE A 208 -12.50 -4.20 11.15
CA ILE A 208 -12.85 -4.48 12.55
C ILE A 208 -12.14 -5.74 13.01
N SER A 209 -12.19 -6.82 12.21
CA SER A 209 -11.53 -8.09 12.53
C SER A 209 -10.00 -7.97 12.61
N VAL A 210 -9.37 -7.22 11.70
CA VAL A 210 -7.91 -6.99 11.72
C VAL A 210 -7.49 -6.13 12.92
N CYS A 211 -8.24 -5.07 13.23
CA CYS A 211 -7.96 -4.22 14.39
C CYS A 211 -8.18 -4.95 15.73
N MET A 212 -9.19 -5.82 15.82
CA MET A 212 -9.41 -6.73 16.96
C MET A 212 -8.24 -7.71 17.12
N ASN A 213 -7.82 -8.38 16.04
CA ASN A 213 -6.69 -9.32 16.07
C ASN A 213 -5.36 -8.68 16.47
N MET A 214 -5.20 -7.36 16.26
CA MET A 214 -4.03 -6.62 16.69
C MET A 214 -4.13 -6.03 18.11
N GLY A 215 -5.24 -6.24 18.82
CA GLY A 215 -5.46 -5.68 20.16
C GLY A 215 -5.56 -4.16 20.18
N LEU A 216 -5.94 -3.54 19.06
CA LEU A 216 -6.02 -2.08 18.89
C LEU A 216 -7.44 -1.53 19.11
N LEU A 217 -8.42 -2.43 19.25
CA LEU A 217 -9.78 -2.16 19.69
C LEU A 217 -10.05 -3.09 20.88
N ALA A 218 -10.57 -2.54 21.98
CA ALA A 218 -11.11 -3.34 23.08
C ALA A 218 -12.52 -3.86 22.69
N GLU A 219 -12.94 -4.99 23.27
CA GLU A 219 -14.22 -5.67 22.96
C GLU A 219 -15.51 -4.87 23.26
N GLU A 220 -15.43 -3.62 23.68
CA GLU A 220 -16.61 -2.89 24.13
C GLU A 220 -17.31 -2.09 23.02
N GLU A 221 -18.62 -2.35 22.98
CA GLU A 221 -19.71 -1.78 22.16
C GLU A 221 -19.86 -2.29 20.72
N ILE A 222 -20.03 -3.61 20.58
CA ILE A 222 -21.05 -4.12 19.64
C ILE A 222 -22.41 -3.80 20.26
N GLN A 223 -22.95 -2.60 20.03
CA GLN A 223 -24.39 -2.42 20.10
C GLN A 223 -24.97 -3.03 18.82
N SER A 224 -25.24 -4.34 18.86
CA SER A 224 -26.16 -4.97 17.93
C SER A 224 -27.55 -4.37 18.14
N PRO A 225 -28.25 -3.85 17.11
CA PRO A 225 -29.68 -3.63 17.24
C PRO A 225 -30.34 -5.01 17.32
N GLU A 226 -31.00 -5.26 18.45
CA GLU A 226 -31.90 -6.39 18.72
C GLU A 226 -31.29 -7.80 18.59
N VAL A 227 -30.72 -8.29 19.70
CA VAL A 227 -30.74 -9.73 19.99
C VAL A 227 -32.19 -10.12 20.23
N ILE A 228 -32.86 -10.65 19.20
CA ILE A 228 -34.08 -11.43 19.40
C ILE A 228 -33.65 -12.67 20.18
N THR A 229 -33.95 -12.70 21.47
CA THR A 229 -33.76 -13.88 22.33
C THR A 229 -34.66 -15.01 21.82
N LEU A 230 -34.11 -15.88 20.95
CA LEU A 230 -34.80 -17.05 20.40
C LEU A 230 -34.94 -18.22 21.40
N ILE A 231 -34.44 -18.06 22.64
CA ILE A 231 -34.55 -19.07 23.68
C ILE A 231 -35.09 -18.41 24.95
N ASP A 232 -36.36 -18.71 25.23
CA ASP A 232 -36.99 -18.37 26.50
C ASP A 232 -36.52 -19.36 27.58
N VAL A 233 -35.58 -18.91 28.40
CA VAL A 233 -34.97 -19.70 29.48
C VAL A 233 -35.96 -19.95 30.63
N THR A 234 -37.11 -19.27 30.66
CA THR A 234 -38.16 -19.52 31.66
C THR A 234 -39.02 -20.76 31.35
N ARG A 235 -38.87 -21.34 30.15
CA ARG A 235 -39.67 -22.48 29.69
C ARG A 235 -39.30 -23.84 30.30
N PHE A 236 -38.19 -23.94 31.05
CA PHE A 236 -37.72 -25.20 31.65
C PHE A 236 -37.57 -25.18 33.18
N SER A 237 -38.12 -24.18 33.86
CA SER A 237 -38.12 -24.12 35.32
C SER A 237 -39.48 -24.54 35.89
N SER A 238 -39.78 -25.83 35.80
CA SER A 238 -40.79 -26.45 36.67
C SER A 238 -40.39 -27.88 37.01
N LEU A 239 -39.81 -28.05 38.19
CA LEU A 239 -39.85 -29.31 38.93
C LEU A 239 -40.26 -29.00 40.38
N PRO A 240 -41.08 -29.89 40.98
CA PRO A 240 -41.89 -29.65 42.18
C PRO A 240 -41.11 -29.53 43.48
#